data_AF-A0A176T605-F1
#
_entry.id   AF-A0A176T605-F1
#
_cell.length_a   1.000
_cell.length_b   1.000
_cell.length_c   1.000
_cell.angle_alpha   90.00
_cell.angle_beta   90.00
_cell.angle_gamma   90.00
#
_symmetry.space_group_name_H-M   'P 1'
#
loop_
_entity.id
_entity.type
_entity.pdbx_description
1 polymer ?
#
loop_
_entity_poly.entity_id
_entity_poly.type
_entity_poly.pdbx_seq_one_letter_code
_entity_poly.pdbx_strand_id
1 'polypeptide(L)'
;MKKHLLSIVILITTINYAQLKPLKDADLFTKEVTKNTSFKVDKFEFKIEWKDKLSHSPNLGYLGGIESLKIYSKGRLINDFISIEDEVGLQKFIIDFYDFNLDGTIDFRIRRECGGSCYYSYYLSNIKLNKFENPKEWDYIRVRALDFKNKLLADQVVSVNEGAYVYKVKGNRLIKQLKEK
;
A
#
# COMPACT_ATOMS: atom_id res chain seq x y z
N MET A 1 47.99 39.96 -29.06
CA MET A 1 47.76 39.50 -27.67
C MET A 1 46.40 38.79 -27.62
N LYS A 2 46.40 37.45 -27.56
CA LYS A 2 45.18 36.63 -27.56
C LYS A 2 44.49 36.74 -26.19
N LYS A 3 43.30 37.33 -26.14
CA LYS A 3 42.43 37.27 -24.96
C LYS A 3 41.63 35.97 -25.05
N HIS A 4 42.04 34.96 -24.28
CA HIS A 4 41.22 33.77 -24.07
C HIS A 4 40.07 34.15 -23.15
N LEU A 5 38.86 34.25 -23.71
CA LEU A 5 37.63 34.40 -22.94
C LEU A 5 37.29 33.04 -22.33
N LEU A 6 37.52 32.88 -21.02
CA LEU A 6 37.13 31.69 -20.29
C LEU A 6 35.62 31.77 -20.00
N SER A 7 34.80 31.19 -20.87
CA SER A 7 33.35 31.05 -20.61
C SER A 7 33.14 29.98 -19.53
N ILE A 8 32.88 30.42 -18.30
CA ILE A 8 32.42 29.55 -17.22
C ILE A 8 30.97 29.18 -17.53
N VAL A 9 30.76 27.94 -18.00
CA VAL A 9 29.43 27.34 -18.07
C VAL A 9 29.03 26.95 -16.65
N ILE A 10 28.20 27.78 -16.02
CA ILE A 10 27.54 27.41 -14.76
C ILE A 10 26.48 26.37 -15.14
N LEU A 11 26.81 25.09 -14.96
CA LEU A 11 25.83 24.02 -14.98
C LEU A 11 24.92 24.24 -13.76
N ILE A 12 23.78 24.89 -13.96
CA ILE A 12 22.73 24.95 -12.94
C ILE A 12 22.17 23.53 -12.89
N THR A 13 22.72 22.69 -12.03
CA THR A 13 22.06 21.45 -11.65
C THR A 13 20.80 21.90 -10.93
N THR A 14 19.65 21.81 -11.61
CA THR A 14 18.37 21.91 -10.93
C THR A 14 18.32 20.73 -9.97
N ILE A 15 18.70 20.98 -8.71
CA ILE A 15 18.47 20.07 -7.61
C ILE A 15 16.95 20.00 -7.51
N ASN A 16 16.35 19.05 -8.22
CA ASN A 16 14.95 18.71 -8.09
C ASN A 16 14.79 18.20 -6.65
N TYR A 17 14.41 19.12 -5.76
CA TYR A 17 14.06 18.77 -4.40
C TYR A 17 12.94 17.74 -4.45
N ALA A 18 13.19 16.65 -3.74
CA ALA A 18 12.23 15.63 -3.39
C ALA A 18 10.89 16.28 -3.00
N GLN A 19 9.84 16.08 -3.80
CA GLN A 19 8.50 16.54 -3.45
C GLN A 19 7.59 15.33 -3.32
N LEU A 20 7.14 15.11 -2.08
CA LEU A 20 6.06 14.17 -1.79
C LEU A 20 4.84 14.55 -2.62
N LYS A 21 4.44 13.66 -3.54
CA LYS A 21 3.25 13.83 -4.37
C LYS A 21 2.05 13.21 -3.65
N PRO A 22 0.93 13.93 -3.47
CA PRO A 22 -0.27 13.36 -2.88
C PRO A 22 -0.72 12.13 -3.66
N LEU A 23 -1.00 11.04 -2.94
CA LEU A 23 -1.68 9.87 -3.45
C LEU A 23 -3.18 10.17 -3.46
N LYS A 24 -3.80 10.09 -4.64
CA LYS A 24 -5.22 10.35 -4.84
C LYS A 24 -5.95 9.03 -5.05
N ASP A 25 -7.24 9.00 -4.75
CA ASP A 25 -8.06 7.81 -5.00
C ASP A 25 -8.07 7.42 -6.48
N ALA A 26 -7.97 8.40 -7.39
CA ALA A 26 -7.87 8.18 -8.83
C ALA A 26 -6.57 7.48 -9.28
N ASP A 27 -5.54 7.44 -8.42
CA ASP A 27 -4.29 6.73 -8.68
C ASP A 27 -4.42 5.24 -8.31
N LEU A 28 -5.43 4.86 -7.53
CA LEU A 28 -5.65 3.50 -7.05
C LEU A 28 -6.49 2.71 -8.04
N PHE A 29 -6.10 1.46 -8.28
CA PHE A 29 -7.02 0.49 -8.86
C PHE A 29 -7.78 -0.19 -7.72
N THR A 30 -9.10 -0.04 -7.67
CA THR A 30 -9.91 -0.58 -6.57
C THR A 30 -10.82 -1.71 -7.03
N LYS A 31 -10.92 -2.76 -6.21
CA LYS A 31 -11.90 -3.85 -6.35
C LYS A 31 -12.73 -4.01 -5.09
N GLU A 32 -14.05 -4.01 -5.29
CA GLU A 32 -15.00 -4.44 -4.27
C GLU A 32 -15.24 -5.94 -4.41
N VAL A 33 -15.27 -6.64 -3.27
CA VAL A 33 -15.41 -8.08 -3.16
C VAL A 33 -16.50 -8.41 -2.14
N THR A 34 -17.52 -9.13 -2.59
CA THR A 34 -18.69 -9.56 -1.79
C THR A 34 -19.04 -11.04 -1.99
N LYS A 35 -18.29 -11.74 -2.84
CA LYS A 35 -18.52 -13.14 -3.24
C LYS A 35 -17.26 -13.73 -3.87
N ASN A 36 -17.30 -15.04 -4.14
CA ASN A 36 -16.26 -15.73 -4.89
C ASN A 36 -15.97 -15.00 -6.21
N THR A 37 -14.70 -14.71 -6.45
CA THR A 37 -14.30 -13.99 -7.66
C THR A 37 -12.88 -14.32 -8.05
N SER A 38 -12.53 -14.03 -9.30
CA SER A 38 -11.17 -14.13 -9.79
C SER A 38 -10.90 -12.99 -10.76
N PHE A 39 -9.75 -12.36 -10.65
CA PHE A 39 -9.37 -11.23 -11.50
C PHE A 39 -7.85 -11.10 -11.58
N LYS A 40 -7.38 -10.31 -12.54
CA LYS A 40 -5.96 -10.02 -12.73
C LYS A 40 -5.67 -8.55 -12.45
N VAL A 41 -4.52 -8.31 -11.83
CA VAL A 41 -3.94 -6.98 -11.65
C VAL A 41 -2.46 -7.08 -11.97
N ASP A 42 -1.99 -6.28 -12.93
CA ASP A 42 -0.63 -6.40 -13.48
C ASP A 42 -0.33 -7.86 -13.91
N LYS A 43 0.75 -8.45 -13.41
CA LYS A 43 1.20 -9.82 -13.71
C LYS A 43 0.61 -10.89 -12.79
N PHE A 44 -0.24 -10.51 -11.84
CA PHE A 44 -0.79 -11.42 -10.84
C PHE A 44 -2.27 -11.75 -11.10
N GLU A 45 -2.63 -12.99 -10.78
CA GLU A 45 -4.01 -13.45 -10.75
C GLU A 45 -4.43 -13.69 -9.30
N PHE A 46 -5.55 -13.09 -8.91
CA PHE A 46 -6.13 -13.18 -7.58
C PHE A 46 -7.38 -14.04 -7.67
N LYS A 47 -7.48 -15.03 -6.79
CA LYS A 47 -8.68 -15.86 -6.62
C LYS A 47 -9.14 -15.73 -5.18
N ILE A 48 -10.39 -15.34 -5.01
CA ILE A 48 -11.00 -15.11 -3.72
C ILE A 48 -12.13 -16.11 -3.53
N GLU A 49 -12.04 -16.84 -2.42
CA GLU A 49 -13.10 -17.68 -1.87
C GLU A 49 -13.73 -16.92 -0.70
N TRP A 50 -14.99 -16.53 -0.88
CA TRP A 50 -15.81 -15.79 0.07
C TRP A 50 -16.68 -16.75 0.88
N LYS A 51 -16.87 -16.43 2.16
CA LYS A 51 -17.75 -17.16 3.06
C LYS A 51 -18.61 -16.19 3.84
N ASP A 52 -19.93 -16.33 3.74
CA ASP A 52 -20.88 -15.42 4.40
C ASP A 52 -20.88 -15.52 5.93
N LYS A 53 -20.37 -16.64 6.47
CA LYS A 53 -20.23 -16.90 7.90
C LYS A 53 -18.82 -17.43 8.16
N LEU A 54 -17.84 -16.53 8.13
CA LEU A 54 -16.44 -16.85 8.39
C LEU A 54 -16.12 -16.76 9.89
N SER A 55 -16.56 -15.70 10.55
CA SER A 55 -16.30 -15.47 11.98
C SER A 55 -17.57 -15.06 12.73
N HIS A 56 -17.51 -15.09 14.06
CA HIS A 56 -18.63 -14.75 14.93
C HIS A 56 -18.26 -13.58 15.84
N SER A 57 -19.01 -12.49 15.73
CA SER A 57 -18.95 -11.33 16.62
C SER A 57 -20.06 -11.42 17.67
N PRO A 58 -19.76 -11.25 18.97
CA PRO A 58 -20.78 -11.24 20.02
C PRO A 58 -21.89 -10.20 19.80
N ASN A 59 -21.56 -9.08 19.16
CA ASN A 59 -22.48 -7.95 18.97
C ASN A 59 -23.16 -7.95 17.60
N LEU A 60 -22.55 -8.56 16.58
CA LEU A 60 -23.02 -8.50 15.19
C LEU A 60 -23.46 -9.85 14.64
N GLY A 61 -23.30 -10.94 15.40
CA GLY A 61 -23.57 -12.30 14.94
C GLY A 61 -22.47 -12.80 13.99
N TYR A 62 -22.85 -13.66 13.03
CA TYR A 62 -21.91 -14.17 12.05
C TYR A 62 -21.55 -13.11 11.00
N LEU A 63 -20.26 -12.93 10.78
CA LEU A 63 -19.69 -12.02 9.80
C LEU A 63 -19.09 -12.80 8.65
N GLY A 64 -19.15 -12.20 7.45
CA GLY A 64 -18.55 -12.77 6.26
C GLY A 64 -17.04 -12.59 6.23
N GLY A 65 -16.41 -13.14 5.20
CA GLY A 65 -15.03 -12.81 4.92
C GLY A 65 -14.42 -13.60 3.78
N ILE A 66 -13.14 -13.35 3.54
CA ILE A 66 -12.36 -14.11 2.57
C ILE A 66 -11.78 -15.32 3.29
N GLU A 67 -12.34 -16.50 3.03
CA GLU A 67 -11.84 -17.77 3.55
C GLU A 67 -10.44 -18.05 3.00
N SER A 68 -10.23 -17.79 1.70
CA SER A 68 -8.93 -17.93 1.04
C SER A 68 -8.75 -16.87 -0.05
N LEU A 69 -7.61 -16.17 0.01
CA LEU A 69 -7.10 -15.31 -1.04
C LEU A 69 -5.84 -15.95 -1.64
N LYS A 70 -6.01 -16.59 -2.79
CA LYS A 70 -4.92 -17.20 -3.55
C LYS A 70 -4.38 -16.21 -4.57
N ILE A 71 -3.06 -16.08 -4.61
CA ILE A 71 -2.38 -15.22 -5.59
C ILE A 71 -1.47 -16.08 -6.44
N TYR A 72 -1.56 -15.92 -7.75
CA TYR A 72 -0.76 -16.64 -8.73
C TYR A 72 0.13 -15.67 -9.51
N SER A 73 1.35 -16.10 -9.79
CA SER A 73 2.29 -15.45 -10.69
C SER A 73 2.70 -16.44 -11.76
N LYS A 74 2.47 -16.09 -13.04
CA LYS A 74 2.75 -16.99 -14.18
C LYS A 74 2.14 -18.39 -14.01
N GLY A 75 0.91 -18.45 -13.50
CA GLY A 75 0.16 -19.69 -13.26
C GLY A 75 0.60 -20.50 -12.03
N ARG A 76 1.61 -20.06 -11.28
CA ARG A 76 2.06 -20.71 -10.03
C ARG A 76 1.46 -20.02 -8.83
N LEU A 77 0.90 -20.78 -7.88
CA LEU A 77 0.46 -20.26 -6.59
C LEU A 77 1.67 -19.74 -5.82
N ILE A 78 1.61 -18.47 -5.40
CA ILE A 78 2.67 -17.81 -4.64
C ILE A 78 2.26 -17.44 -3.22
N ASN A 79 0.96 -17.23 -3.00
CA ASN A 79 0.37 -16.99 -1.68
C ASN A 79 -0.99 -17.64 -1.58
N ASP A 80 -1.32 -18.07 -0.37
CA ASP A 80 -2.67 -18.39 0.07
C ASP A 80 -2.87 -17.73 1.44
N PHE A 81 -3.57 -16.61 1.48
CA PHE A 81 -3.93 -15.94 2.73
C PHE A 81 -5.28 -16.47 3.20
N ILE A 82 -5.28 -17.13 4.34
CA ILE A 82 -6.45 -17.79 4.91
C ILE A 82 -7.10 -16.91 5.96
N SER A 83 -8.43 -16.93 6.00
CA SER A 83 -9.26 -16.33 7.05
C SER A 83 -9.04 -14.82 7.23
N ILE A 84 -9.30 -14.04 6.18
CA ILE A 84 -9.37 -12.57 6.28
C ILE A 84 -10.80 -12.19 6.65
N GLU A 85 -10.99 -11.86 7.92
CA GLU A 85 -12.29 -11.60 8.54
C GLU A 85 -12.78 -10.16 8.32
N ASP A 86 -14.09 -10.01 8.15
CA ASP A 86 -14.76 -8.71 8.17
C ASP A 86 -15.00 -8.29 9.63
N GLU A 87 -14.03 -7.61 10.23
CA GLU A 87 -14.04 -7.28 11.66
C GLU A 87 -15.14 -6.30 12.08
N VAL A 88 -15.68 -5.53 11.13
CA VAL A 88 -16.68 -4.47 11.41
C VAL A 88 -18.02 -4.69 10.72
N GLY A 89 -18.21 -5.86 10.08
CA GLY A 89 -19.48 -6.28 9.51
C GLY A 89 -19.92 -5.50 8.27
N LEU A 90 -18.99 -5.05 7.43
CA LEU A 90 -19.29 -4.37 6.16
C LEU A 90 -19.90 -5.30 5.09
N GLN A 91 -19.76 -6.62 5.26
CA GLN A 91 -20.11 -7.68 4.31
C GLN A 91 -19.48 -7.48 2.93
N LYS A 92 -18.38 -6.73 2.89
CA LYS A 92 -17.63 -6.43 1.69
C LYS A 92 -16.20 -6.04 2.02
N PHE A 93 -15.28 -6.38 1.13
CA PHE A 93 -13.93 -5.85 1.15
C PHE A 93 -13.68 -4.89 0.00
N ILE A 94 -13.03 -3.79 0.34
CA ILE A 94 -12.47 -2.85 -0.63
C ILE A 94 -10.97 -3.10 -0.65
N ILE A 95 -10.49 -3.59 -1.79
CA ILE A 95 -9.09 -3.88 -2.05
C ILE A 95 -8.55 -2.81 -2.99
N ASP A 96 -7.59 -2.03 -2.52
CA ASP A 96 -6.90 -1.03 -3.33
C ASP A 96 -5.54 -1.57 -3.74
N PHE A 97 -5.19 -1.38 -5.01
CA PHE A 97 -3.93 -1.82 -5.60
C PHE A 97 -3.10 -0.60 -6.01
N TYR A 98 -1.83 -0.60 -5.60
CA TYR A 98 -0.85 0.44 -5.91
C TYR A 98 0.57 -0.06 -5.59
N ASP A 99 1.61 0.62 -6.07
CA ASP A 99 3.00 0.36 -5.65
C ASP A 99 3.28 1.12 -4.34
N PHE A 100 2.91 0.53 -3.20
CA PHE A 100 3.00 1.18 -1.89
C PHE A 100 4.43 1.15 -1.33
N ASN A 101 5.16 0.04 -1.56
CA ASN A 101 6.55 -0.10 -1.16
C ASN A 101 7.53 0.60 -2.14
N LEU A 102 6.97 1.21 -3.19
CA LEU A 102 7.64 2.00 -4.21
C LEU A 102 8.61 1.19 -5.07
N ASP A 103 8.59 -0.14 -5.07
CA ASP A 103 9.58 -1.01 -5.73
C ASP A 103 9.34 -1.27 -7.23
N GLY A 104 8.25 -0.76 -7.78
CA GLY A 104 7.83 -0.93 -9.17
C GLY A 104 6.95 -2.15 -9.40
N THR A 105 6.55 -2.88 -8.36
CA THR A 105 5.59 -3.98 -8.45
C THR A 105 4.29 -3.62 -7.72
N ILE A 106 3.17 -4.15 -8.22
CA ILE A 106 1.88 -3.92 -7.58
C ILE A 106 1.84 -4.58 -6.20
N ASP A 107 1.44 -3.77 -5.22
CA ASP A 107 1.02 -4.19 -3.88
C ASP A 107 -0.49 -4.05 -3.77
N PHE A 108 -1.06 -4.52 -2.65
CA PHE A 108 -2.45 -4.21 -2.34
C PHE A 108 -2.65 -3.94 -0.87
N ARG A 109 -3.74 -3.26 -0.55
CA ARG A 109 -4.20 -3.08 0.82
C ARG A 109 -5.68 -3.41 0.91
N ILE A 110 -6.06 -3.97 2.04
CA ILE A 110 -7.43 -4.30 2.35
C ILE A 110 -7.89 -3.38 3.47
N ARG A 111 -9.00 -2.68 3.24
CA ARG A 111 -9.65 -1.86 4.26
C ARG A 111 -10.19 -2.74 5.39
N ARG A 112 -9.79 -2.47 6.64
CA ARG A 112 -10.22 -3.24 7.82
C ARG A 112 -11.41 -2.61 8.52
N GLU A 113 -11.25 -1.36 8.93
CA GLU A 113 -12.23 -0.62 9.70
C GLU A 113 -12.31 0.80 9.15
N CYS A 114 -13.52 1.37 9.20
CA CYS A 114 -13.77 2.77 8.83
C CYS A 114 -14.76 3.36 9.82
N GLY A 115 -14.28 4.30 10.64
CA GLY A 115 -15.11 5.22 11.40
C GLY A 115 -15.00 6.61 10.78
N GLY A 116 -14.46 7.57 11.53
CA GLY A 116 -14.03 8.87 10.98
C GLY A 116 -12.79 8.80 10.08
N SER A 117 -12.13 7.65 10.00
CA SER A 117 -10.98 7.37 9.15
C SER A 117 -10.88 5.87 8.90
N CYS A 118 -10.35 5.49 7.74
CA CYS A 118 -10.15 4.08 7.39
C CYS A 118 -8.72 3.63 7.68
N TYR A 119 -8.59 2.44 8.23
CA TYR A 119 -7.31 1.74 8.38
C TYR A 119 -7.24 0.53 7.46
N TYR A 120 -6.01 0.14 7.14
CA TYR A 120 -5.74 -0.86 6.12
C TYR A 120 -4.70 -1.89 6.59
N SER A 121 -4.88 -3.12 6.15
CA SER A 121 -3.84 -4.15 6.13
C SER A 121 -3.12 -4.11 4.79
N TYR A 122 -1.80 -3.96 4.79
CA TYR A 122 -1.00 -3.92 3.56
C TYR A 122 -0.41 -5.28 3.23
N TYR A 123 -0.42 -5.62 1.95
CA TYR A 123 0.12 -6.84 1.39
C TYR A 123 1.11 -6.45 0.29
N LEU A 124 2.39 -6.53 0.62
CA LEU A 124 3.47 -5.97 -0.18
C LEU A 124 4.18 -7.09 -0.94
N SER A 125 4.40 -6.89 -2.22
CA SER A 125 5.15 -7.80 -3.06
C SER A 125 6.58 -7.90 -2.56
N ASN A 126 7.11 -9.12 -2.48
CA ASN A 126 8.52 -9.38 -2.31
C ASN A 126 9.00 -10.16 -3.54
N ILE A 127 9.48 -9.42 -4.54
CA ILE A 127 9.92 -9.97 -5.84
C ILE A 127 11.01 -11.04 -5.65
N LYS A 128 11.91 -10.84 -4.69
CA LYS A 128 13.02 -11.78 -4.42
C LYS A 128 12.53 -13.12 -3.90
N LEU A 129 11.49 -13.10 -3.08
CA LEU A 129 10.89 -14.31 -2.49
C LEU A 129 9.71 -14.83 -3.31
N ASN A 130 9.31 -14.12 -4.37
CA ASN A 130 8.15 -14.42 -5.20
C ASN A 130 6.90 -14.71 -4.37
N LYS A 131 6.60 -13.82 -3.42
CA LYS A 131 5.43 -13.88 -2.54
C LYS A 131 5.03 -12.47 -2.11
N PHE A 132 3.82 -12.32 -1.60
CA PHE A 132 3.33 -11.17 -0.86
C PHE A 132 3.57 -11.36 0.64
N GLU A 133 3.84 -10.27 1.34
CA GLU A 133 4.05 -10.21 2.79
C GLU A 133 3.03 -9.27 3.41
N ASN A 134 2.50 -9.58 4.60
CA ASN A 134 1.65 -8.68 5.39
C ASN A 134 2.42 -8.15 6.63
N PRO A 135 3.34 -7.20 6.45
CA PRO A 135 4.15 -6.69 7.55
C PRO A 135 3.32 -5.81 8.50
N LYS A 136 3.21 -6.21 9.77
CA LYS A 136 2.41 -5.53 10.79
C LYS A 136 2.78 -4.07 11.06
N GLU A 137 4.01 -3.66 10.76
CA GLU A 137 4.43 -2.26 10.87
C GLU A 137 3.75 -1.32 9.86
N TRP A 138 3.13 -1.87 8.82
CA TRP A 138 2.30 -1.11 7.88
C TRP A 138 0.83 -1.06 8.30
N ASP A 139 0.42 -1.89 9.26
CA ASP A 139 -0.93 -1.81 9.79
C ASP A 139 -1.11 -0.40 10.38
N TYR A 140 -2.27 0.21 10.12
CA TYR A 140 -2.62 1.58 10.51
C TYR A 140 -1.90 2.74 9.78
N ILE A 141 -0.98 2.45 8.86
CA ILE A 141 -0.38 3.49 8.01
C ILE A 141 -1.39 3.98 6.96
N ARG A 142 -1.56 5.29 6.85
CA ARG A 142 -2.42 5.94 5.85
C ARG A 142 -1.55 6.73 4.90
N VAL A 143 -1.09 6.05 3.85
CA VAL A 143 -0.26 6.64 2.81
C VAL A 143 -1.01 7.80 2.15
N ARG A 144 -0.54 9.03 2.38
CA ARG A 144 -1.12 10.26 1.83
C ARG A 144 -0.31 10.83 0.69
N ALA A 145 1.00 10.68 0.73
CA ALA A 145 1.88 11.18 -0.30
C ALA A 145 3.13 10.33 -0.43
N LEU A 146 3.67 10.26 -1.63
CA LEU A 146 4.77 9.39 -1.99
C LEU A 146 5.84 10.15 -2.76
N ASP A 147 7.09 9.76 -2.55
CA ASP A 147 8.24 10.15 -3.35
C ASP A 147 8.96 8.88 -3.81
N PHE A 148 8.68 8.47 -5.05
CA PHE A 148 9.26 7.30 -5.67
C PHE A 148 10.79 7.40 -5.83
N LYS A 149 11.30 8.60 -6.11
CA LYS A 149 12.74 8.82 -6.35
C LYS A 149 13.52 8.58 -5.06
N ASN A 150 13.02 9.09 -3.94
CA ASN A 150 13.69 9.01 -2.66
C ASN A 150 13.19 7.88 -1.76
N LYS A 151 12.20 7.12 -2.23
CA LYS A 151 11.53 6.03 -1.50
C LYS A 151 10.95 6.53 -0.17
N LEU A 152 10.24 7.65 -0.21
CA LEU A 152 9.61 8.23 0.97
C LEU A 152 8.09 8.12 0.88
N LEU A 153 7.45 7.93 2.03
CA LEU A 153 6.01 8.07 2.16
C LEU A 153 5.68 8.99 3.34
N ALA A 154 4.61 9.76 3.20
CA ALA A 154 4.02 10.52 4.28
C ALA A 154 2.73 9.84 4.75
N ASP A 155 2.67 9.58 6.05
CA ASP A 155 1.50 9.09 6.75
C ASP A 155 0.62 10.25 7.22
N GLN A 156 -0.69 10.04 7.23
CA GLN A 156 -1.66 10.94 7.82
C GLN A 156 -1.79 10.63 9.32
N VAL A 157 -1.15 11.41 10.18
CA VAL A 157 -1.36 11.32 11.64
C VAL A 157 -2.75 11.84 11.99
N VAL A 158 -3.39 11.20 12.98
CA VAL A 158 -4.79 11.44 13.39
C VAL A 158 -4.97 12.77 14.14
N SER A 159 -3.92 13.37 14.73
CA SER A 159 -4.05 14.60 15.51
C SER A 159 -3.71 15.85 14.67
N VAL A 160 -4.56 16.87 14.76
CA VAL A 160 -4.44 18.16 14.03
C VAL A 160 -3.15 18.92 14.42
N ASN A 161 -2.50 18.52 15.52
CA ASN A 161 -1.34 19.18 16.11
C ASN A 161 -0.01 18.45 15.84
N GLU A 162 -0.03 17.24 15.29
CA GLU A 162 1.17 16.49 14.91
C GLU A 162 1.33 16.49 13.38
N GLY A 163 2.45 17.04 12.91
CA GLY A 163 2.77 17.00 11.47
C GLY A 163 2.81 15.56 10.95
N ALA A 164 2.60 15.38 9.64
CA ALA A 164 2.69 14.09 8.98
C ALA A 164 4.04 13.39 9.28
N TYR A 165 4.00 12.14 9.74
CA TYR A 165 5.19 11.30 9.85
C TYR A 165 5.66 10.93 8.44
N VAL A 166 6.96 11.09 8.20
CA VAL A 166 7.60 10.67 6.96
C VAL A 166 8.39 9.41 7.24
N TYR A 167 8.21 8.39 6.42
CA TYR A 167 8.97 7.15 6.49
C TYR A 167 9.81 6.99 5.25
N LYS A 168 11.00 6.44 5.43
CA LYS A 168 11.80 5.90 4.33
C LYS A 168 11.43 4.43 4.16
N VAL A 169 11.08 4.07 2.94
CA VAL A 169 10.76 2.70 2.54
C VAL A 169 12.05 1.98 2.17
N LYS A 170 12.27 0.81 2.77
CA LYS A 170 13.43 -0.04 2.47
C LYS A 170 12.96 -1.48 2.23
N GLY A 171 12.62 -1.77 0.97
CA GLY A 171 11.85 -2.97 0.63
C GLY A 171 10.48 -2.89 1.33
N ASN A 172 10.03 -3.98 1.95
CA ASN A 172 8.75 -4.04 2.64
C ASN A 172 8.77 -3.45 4.06
N ARG A 173 9.79 -2.65 4.40
CA ARG A 173 9.98 -2.08 5.74
C ARG A 173 9.88 -0.56 5.76
N LEU A 174 9.42 -0.02 6.89
CA LEU A 174 9.29 1.40 7.17
C LEU A 174 10.32 1.85 8.21
N ILE A 175 11.08 2.88 7.86
CA ILE A 175 12.03 3.53 8.76
C ILE A 175 11.57 4.96 8.98
N LYS A 176 11.00 5.23 10.16
CA LYS A 176 10.53 6.58 10.53
C LYS A 176 11.68 7.58 10.41
N GLN A 177 11.47 8.64 9.66
CA GLN A 177 12.40 9.77 9.60
C GLN A 177 12.09 10.69 10.77
N LEU A 178 13.05 10.92 11.64
CA LEU A 178 12.95 11.99 12.63
C LEU A 178 13.06 13.30 11.85
N LYS A 179 11.99 14.10 11.83
CA LYS A 179 12.14 15.51 11.49
C LYS A 179 12.79 16.17 12.71
N GLU A 180 14.05 16.58 12.60
CA GLU A 180 14.51 17.71 13.40
C GLU A 180 13.60 18.88 13.03
N LYS A 181 12.88 19.41 14.02
CA LYS A 181 12.07 20.62 13.87
C LYS A 181 12.99 21.82 13.79
#